data_AF-A0A3C0N308-F1
#
_entry.id   AF-A0A3C0N308-F1
#
_cell.length_a   1.000
_cell.length_b   1.000
_cell.length_c   1.000
_cell.angle_alpha   90.00
_cell.angle_beta   90.00
_cell.angle_gamma   90.00
#
_symmetry.space_group_name_H-M   'P 1'
#
loop_
_entity.id
_entity.type
_entity.pdbx_description
1 polymer ?
#
loop_
_entity_poly.entity_id
_entity_poly.type
_entity_poly.pdbx_seq_one_letter_code
_entity_poly.pdbx_strand_id
1 'polypeptide(L)'
;MDTITLNSKHKNPYRGINWYGVREPLPIKPEDSLICCDLRNCNFNGLDLSMVEFFGCRLNGTSFQGATMRGTKFIGCFSAHNAQPTDFRNSIWQEVFVVDSHLNYLSDQNLSDSWLWPAEVAAAATETLSERNDVRYQAASKLGDLDNPVIAPILACLLTDKEWDVRTLALEVLGKLRHKQFPCSDHALLEWMFLSLGDSHSIVRQTAIELVETLSPPDDVLRPSIERMRASSSEQRREGVLAAIELCELDGRYSRLLDRNTLESLLVGDESSEVRSQCAYLLEILNDQSTRFSYPAGKDNAFVELAKHMTAKVLMTEEFPLIGTPSIKKVNKLRKEFEYKPKLNSLTSIASQS
;
A
#
# COMPACT_ATOMS: atom_id res chain seq x y z
N MET A 1 -1.19 11.66 -26.08
CA MET A 1 -1.76 10.67 -25.14
C MET A 1 -2.29 11.47 -23.99
N ASP A 2 -3.61 11.65 -23.92
CA ASP A 2 -4.24 12.25 -22.76
C ASP A 2 -4.00 11.30 -21.58
N THR A 3 -3.27 11.75 -20.56
CA THR A 3 -3.07 11.02 -19.32
C THR A 3 -4.43 10.70 -18.74
N ILE A 4 -4.79 9.40 -18.71
CA ILE A 4 -5.98 8.92 -18.03
C ILE A 4 -5.67 8.98 -16.53
N THR A 5 -5.96 10.12 -15.94
CA THR A 5 -5.87 10.34 -14.50
C THR A 5 -7.10 9.71 -13.83
N LEU A 6 -6.94 9.01 -12.70
CA LEU A 6 -8.07 8.64 -11.83
C LEU A 6 -8.87 9.92 -11.54
N ASN A 7 -10.18 9.88 -11.72
CA ASN A 7 -11.01 11.06 -11.55
C ASN A 7 -11.19 11.33 -10.06
N SER A 8 -10.94 12.53 -9.55
CA SER A 8 -11.14 12.87 -8.13
C SER A 8 -12.63 12.92 -7.71
N LYS A 9 -13.53 12.35 -8.52
CA LYS A 9 -14.99 12.30 -8.35
C LYS A 9 -15.54 10.92 -7.96
N HIS A 10 -14.69 9.90 -7.78
CA HIS A 10 -15.14 8.57 -7.40
C HIS A 10 -15.76 8.56 -5.99
N LYS A 11 -16.91 7.89 -5.85
CA LYS A 11 -17.71 7.92 -4.62
C LYS A 11 -17.11 7.07 -3.52
N ASN A 12 -16.69 5.84 -3.83
CA ASN A 12 -16.14 4.91 -2.84
C ASN A 12 -14.86 4.25 -3.37
N PRO A 13 -13.67 4.64 -2.85
CA PRO A 13 -12.42 3.97 -3.19
C PRO A 13 -12.18 2.74 -2.30
N TYR A 14 -12.27 1.55 -2.88
CA TYR A 14 -11.90 0.27 -2.27
C TYR A 14 -10.41 0.03 -2.50
N ARG A 15 -9.61 -0.06 -1.44
CA ARG A 15 -8.14 -0.15 -1.56
C ARG A 15 -7.58 -1.42 -0.93
N GLY A 16 -6.80 -2.17 -1.71
CA GLY A 16 -6.04 -3.35 -1.27
C GLY A 16 -6.89 -4.48 -0.70
N ILE A 17 -8.19 -4.50 -1.01
CA ILE A 17 -9.10 -5.47 -0.43
C ILE A 17 -8.88 -6.82 -1.11
N ASN A 18 -8.74 -7.87 -0.31
CA ASN A 18 -8.72 -9.24 -0.79
C ASN A 18 -10.14 -9.82 -0.83
N TRP A 19 -10.71 -9.92 -2.03
CA TRP A 19 -12.01 -10.56 -2.28
C TRP A 19 -11.88 -11.90 -3.00
N TYR A 20 -10.69 -12.53 -2.95
CA TYR A 20 -10.44 -13.81 -3.60
C TYR A 20 -11.58 -14.81 -3.38
N GLY A 21 -12.21 -15.25 -4.47
CA GLY A 21 -13.26 -16.27 -4.46
C GLY A 21 -14.62 -15.83 -3.93
N VAL A 22 -14.86 -14.53 -3.66
CA VAL A 22 -16.18 -14.03 -3.27
C VAL A 22 -17.18 -14.25 -4.42
N ARG A 23 -18.16 -15.13 -4.21
CA ARG A 23 -19.10 -15.58 -5.26
C ARG A 23 -20.41 -14.80 -5.31
N GLU A 24 -20.74 -14.11 -4.23
CA GLU A 24 -21.89 -13.22 -4.20
C GLU A 24 -21.56 -11.92 -4.95
N PRO A 25 -22.54 -11.30 -5.64
CA PRO A 25 -22.31 -10.02 -6.29
C PRO A 25 -21.82 -8.97 -5.28
N LEU A 26 -20.66 -8.39 -5.56
CA LEU A 26 -20.08 -7.35 -4.72
C LEU A 26 -20.93 -6.08 -4.80
N PRO A 27 -21.04 -5.29 -3.71
CA PRO A 27 -21.90 -4.11 -3.64
C PRO A 27 -21.30 -2.88 -4.36
N ILE A 28 -20.58 -3.10 -5.46
CA ILE A 28 -19.96 -2.06 -6.27
C ILE A 28 -21.03 -1.33 -7.06
N LYS A 29 -20.94 0.01 -7.08
CA LYS A 29 -21.86 0.90 -7.78
C LYS A 29 -21.14 1.62 -8.91
N PRO A 30 -21.89 2.19 -9.87
CA PRO A 30 -21.31 3.08 -10.86
C PRO A 30 -20.47 4.19 -10.22
N GLU A 31 -19.36 4.54 -10.87
CA GLU A 31 -18.38 5.54 -10.40
C GLU A 31 -17.58 5.15 -9.15
N ASP A 32 -17.63 3.90 -8.67
CA ASP A 32 -16.70 3.43 -7.64
C ASP A 32 -15.30 3.17 -8.21
N SER A 33 -14.30 3.07 -7.32
CA SER A 33 -12.91 2.77 -7.71
C SER A 33 -12.37 1.62 -6.88
N LEU A 34 -11.73 0.65 -7.55
CA LEU A 34 -11.07 -0.49 -6.94
C LEU A 34 -9.57 -0.35 -7.21
N ILE A 35 -8.78 -0.22 -6.15
CA ILE A 35 -7.36 0.11 -6.21
C ILE A 35 -6.60 -1.06 -5.58
N CYS A 36 -5.78 -1.75 -6.38
CA CYS A 36 -4.91 -2.84 -5.97
C CYS A 36 -5.66 -4.00 -5.27
N CYS A 37 -6.94 -4.21 -5.60
CA CYS A 37 -7.74 -5.28 -5.02
C CYS A 37 -7.44 -6.65 -5.66
N ASP A 38 -7.51 -7.71 -4.85
CA ASP A 38 -7.48 -9.08 -5.33
C ASP A 38 -8.91 -9.54 -5.63
N LEU A 39 -9.26 -9.62 -6.92
CA LEU A 39 -10.60 -9.96 -7.40
C LEU A 39 -10.64 -11.34 -8.04
N ARG A 40 -9.60 -12.15 -7.85
CA ARG A 40 -9.51 -13.46 -8.49
C ARG A 40 -10.71 -14.32 -8.10
N ASN A 41 -11.32 -14.97 -9.08
CA ASN A 41 -12.53 -15.79 -8.92
C ASN A 41 -13.76 -15.04 -8.34
N CYS A 42 -13.79 -13.70 -8.39
CA CYS A 42 -14.96 -12.92 -8.00
C CYS A 42 -16.08 -12.95 -9.04
N ASN A 43 -17.32 -12.74 -8.59
CA ASN A 43 -18.50 -12.63 -9.43
C ASN A 43 -19.03 -11.19 -9.50
N PHE A 44 -18.99 -10.60 -10.69
CA PHE A 44 -19.56 -9.30 -11.03
C PHE A 44 -20.68 -9.41 -12.07
N ASN A 45 -21.26 -10.60 -12.25
CA ASN A 45 -22.21 -10.85 -13.32
C ASN A 45 -23.46 -9.98 -13.19
N GLY A 46 -23.91 -9.41 -14.31
CA GLY A 46 -25.12 -8.60 -14.39
C GLY A 46 -25.07 -7.25 -13.67
N LEU A 47 -23.95 -6.88 -13.04
CA LEU A 47 -23.81 -5.61 -12.34
C LEU A 47 -23.71 -4.43 -13.32
N ASP A 48 -24.20 -3.27 -12.88
CA ASP A 48 -23.89 -2.00 -13.53
C ASP A 48 -22.57 -1.46 -12.99
N LEU A 49 -21.52 -1.57 -13.81
CA LEU A 49 -20.15 -1.14 -13.54
C LEU A 49 -19.78 0.10 -14.34
N SER A 50 -20.78 0.87 -14.78
CA SER A 50 -20.57 2.09 -15.54
C SER A 50 -19.65 3.05 -14.78
N MET A 51 -18.63 3.58 -15.45
CA MET A 51 -17.63 4.50 -14.89
C MET A 51 -16.83 3.95 -13.70
N VAL A 52 -16.88 2.64 -13.44
CA VAL A 52 -16.02 2.02 -12.42
C VAL A 52 -14.58 1.99 -12.90
N GLU A 53 -13.65 2.33 -12.02
CA GLU A 53 -12.21 2.27 -12.29
C GLU A 53 -11.57 1.11 -11.54
N PHE A 54 -11.06 0.13 -12.27
CA PHE A 54 -10.20 -0.93 -11.76
C PHE A 54 -8.75 -0.52 -11.99
N PHE A 55 -8.02 -0.28 -10.92
CA PHE A 55 -6.62 0.14 -10.94
C PHE A 55 -5.76 -0.90 -10.23
N GLY A 56 -4.85 -1.56 -10.95
CA GLY A 56 -3.98 -2.58 -10.36
C GLY A 56 -4.71 -3.84 -9.87
N CYS A 57 -5.94 -4.10 -10.31
CA CYS A 57 -6.69 -5.27 -9.82
C CYS A 57 -6.18 -6.59 -10.43
N ARG A 58 -6.17 -7.66 -9.62
CA ARG A 58 -5.92 -9.04 -10.07
C ARG A 58 -7.25 -9.67 -10.48
N LEU A 59 -7.35 -10.11 -11.73
CA LEU A 59 -8.63 -10.47 -12.38
C LEU A 59 -8.73 -11.93 -12.85
N ASN A 60 -7.77 -12.79 -12.49
CA ASN A 60 -7.80 -14.20 -12.92
C ASN A 60 -9.08 -14.88 -12.44
N GLY A 61 -9.87 -15.45 -13.35
CA GLY A 61 -11.15 -16.11 -13.05
C GLY A 61 -12.27 -15.17 -12.62
N THR A 62 -12.07 -13.85 -12.64
CA THR A 62 -13.14 -12.89 -12.37
C THR A 62 -14.18 -12.95 -13.50
N SER A 63 -15.45 -13.01 -13.13
CA SER A 63 -16.56 -13.07 -14.09
C SER A 63 -17.31 -11.75 -14.12
N PHE A 64 -17.43 -11.16 -15.31
CA PHE A 64 -18.19 -9.95 -15.63
C PHE A 64 -19.35 -10.26 -16.60
N GLN A 65 -19.84 -11.50 -16.62
CA GLN A 65 -20.83 -11.93 -17.59
C GLN A 65 -22.12 -11.12 -17.47
N GLY A 66 -22.61 -10.58 -18.58
CA GLY A 66 -23.82 -9.76 -18.58
C GLY A 66 -23.68 -8.40 -17.87
N ALA A 67 -22.49 -8.05 -17.37
CA ALA A 67 -22.29 -6.76 -16.71
C ALA A 67 -22.37 -5.59 -17.70
N THR A 68 -22.84 -4.44 -17.23
CA THR A 68 -22.81 -3.19 -18.00
C THR A 68 -21.54 -2.43 -17.70
N MET A 69 -20.71 -2.19 -18.71
CA MET A 69 -19.42 -1.50 -18.57
C MET A 69 -19.35 -0.28 -19.50
N ARG A 70 -20.14 0.76 -19.18
CA ARG A 70 -20.08 2.02 -19.92
C ARG A 70 -19.04 2.97 -19.30
N GLY A 71 -17.99 3.31 -20.04
CA GLY A 71 -16.93 4.19 -19.53
C GLY A 71 -16.05 3.56 -18.45
N THR A 72 -16.17 2.25 -18.23
CA THR A 72 -15.37 1.48 -17.27
C THR A 72 -13.89 1.48 -17.67
N LYS A 73 -12.99 1.55 -16.68
CA LYS A 73 -11.56 1.56 -16.93
C LYS A 73 -10.85 0.39 -16.24
N PHE A 74 -9.97 -0.27 -16.97
CA PHE A 74 -9.01 -1.24 -16.46
C PHE A 74 -7.60 -0.68 -16.68
N ILE A 75 -6.92 -0.33 -15.59
CA ILE A 75 -5.64 0.37 -15.61
C ILE A 75 -4.64 -0.46 -14.80
N GLY A 76 -3.56 -0.94 -15.43
CA GLY A 76 -2.58 -1.77 -14.72
C GLY A 76 -3.13 -3.11 -14.20
N CYS A 77 -4.27 -3.57 -14.71
CA CYS A 77 -4.90 -4.81 -14.26
C CYS A 77 -4.19 -6.04 -14.80
N PHE A 78 -4.26 -7.15 -14.07
CA PHE A 78 -3.55 -8.37 -14.43
C PHE A 78 -4.44 -9.62 -14.40
N SER A 79 -4.36 -10.42 -15.46
CA SER A 79 -4.91 -11.77 -15.57
C SER A 79 -3.96 -12.60 -16.46
N ALA A 80 -3.43 -13.69 -15.91
CA ALA A 80 -2.38 -14.50 -16.52
C ALA A 80 -2.93 -15.51 -17.54
N HIS A 81 -2.16 -15.80 -18.59
CA HIS A 81 -2.52 -16.77 -19.64
C HIS A 81 -2.63 -18.22 -19.16
N ASN A 82 -1.87 -18.61 -18.14
CA ASN A 82 -1.87 -19.97 -17.58
C ASN A 82 -2.85 -20.16 -16.41
N ALA A 83 -3.70 -19.16 -16.17
CA ALA A 83 -4.72 -19.17 -15.13
C ALA A 83 -6.13 -19.12 -15.75
N GLN A 84 -7.16 -19.19 -14.90
CA GLN A 84 -8.52 -18.97 -15.38
C GLN A 84 -8.64 -17.56 -15.99
N PRO A 85 -9.16 -17.42 -17.23
CA PRO A 85 -9.30 -16.13 -17.89
C PRO A 85 -10.37 -15.28 -17.20
N THR A 86 -10.28 -13.96 -17.39
CA THR A 86 -11.32 -13.01 -17.01
C THR A 86 -12.49 -13.13 -18.00
N ASP A 87 -13.71 -13.34 -17.51
CA ASP A 87 -14.85 -13.64 -18.37
C ASP A 87 -15.71 -12.41 -18.64
N PHE A 88 -15.67 -11.91 -19.88
CA PHE A 88 -16.45 -10.77 -20.36
C PHE A 88 -17.61 -11.18 -21.30
N ARG A 89 -17.93 -12.47 -21.42
CA ARG A 89 -19.01 -12.91 -22.32
C ARG A 89 -20.36 -12.30 -21.94
N ASN A 90 -21.19 -12.02 -22.93
CA ASN A 90 -22.50 -11.36 -22.81
C ASN A 90 -22.49 -9.98 -22.13
N SER A 91 -21.33 -9.40 -21.82
CA SER A 91 -21.24 -8.07 -21.19
C SER A 91 -21.41 -6.94 -22.21
N ILE A 92 -21.89 -5.79 -21.73
CA ILE A 92 -22.10 -4.59 -22.54
C ILE A 92 -20.84 -3.72 -22.47
N TRP A 93 -20.07 -3.67 -23.56
CA TRP A 93 -18.85 -2.84 -23.67
C TRP A 93 -19.15 -1.57 -24.45
N GLN A 94 -19.13 -0.42 -23.77
CA GLN A 94 -19.29 0.88 -24.41
C GLN A 94 -18.26 1.84 -23.83
N GLU A 95 -17.37 2.37 -24.67
CA GLU A 95 -16.32 3.30 -24.21
C GLU A 95 -15.47 2.69 -23.06
N VAL A 96 -15.16 1.40 -23.14
CA VAL A 96 -14.29 0.74 -22.15
C VAL A 96 -12.84 1.05 -22.47
N PHE A 97 -12.08 1.43 -21.45
CA PHE A 97 -10.66 1.75 -21.57
C PHE A 97 -9.83 0.67 -20.88
N VAL A 98 -8.92 0.04 -21.62
CA VAL A 98 -7.92 -0.87 -21.05
C VAL A 98 -6.55 -0.30 -21.32
N VAL A 99 -5.84 0.06 -20.25
CA VAL A 99 -4.58 0.82 -20.29
C VAL A 99 -3.56 0.08 -19.45
N ASP A 100 -2.34 -0.07 -19.99
CA ASP A 100 -1.19 -0.62 -19.27
C ASP A 100 -1.50 -1.92 -18.51
N SER A 101 -2.46 -2.70 -18.99
CA SER A 101 -2.91 -3.94 -18.34
C SER A 101 -2.27 -5.14 -19.02
N HIS A 102 -2.53 -6.34 -18.51
CA HIS A 102 -2.30 -7.61 -19.19
C HIS A 102 -3.46 -8.53 -18.83
N LEU A 103 -4.42 -8.68 -19.75
CA LEU A 103 -5.64 -9.42 -19.50
C LEU A 103 -5.71 -10.66 -20.40
N ASN A 104 -5.66 -11.84 -19.80
CA ASN A 104 -6.18 -13.05 -20.40
C ASN A 104 -7.70 -13.09 -20.22
N TYR A 105 -8.46 -13.16 -21.32
CA TYR A 105 -9.92 -12.99 -21.27
C TYR A 105 -10.71 -13.93 -22.19
N LEU A 106 -12.00 -14.09 -21.86
CA LEU A 106 -13.04 -14.64 -22.73
C LEU A 106 -14.00 -13.52 -23.11
N SER A 107 -14.34 -13.38 -24.38
CA SER A 107 -15.32 -12.39 -24.85
C SER A 107 -16.02 -12.90 -26.09
N ASP A 108 -17.30 -12.54 -26.24
CA ASP A 108 -18.05 -12.74 -27.48
C ASP A 108 -17.78 -11.62 -28.51
N GLN A 109 -17.03 -10.60 -28.10
CA GLN A 109 -16.64 -9.45 -28.91
C GLN A 109 -15.18 -9.59 -29.37
N ASN A 110 -14.87 -9.06 -30.55
CA ASN A 110 -13.50 -8.99 -31.03
C ASN A 110 -12.77 -7.81 -30.36
N LEU A 111 -12.17 -8.07 -29.20
CA LEU A 111 -11.37 -7.11 -28.44
C LEU A 111 -9.90 -7.14 -28.92
N SER A 112 -9.18 -6.02 -28.75
CA SER A 112 -7.78 -5.86 -29.16
C SER A 112 -6.81 -6.50 -28.15
N ASP A 113 -5.74 -7.14 -28.61
CA ASP A 113 -4.65 -7.63 -27.74
C ASP A 113 -3.56 -6.57 -27.46
N SER A 114 -3.79 -5.31 -27.84
CA SER A 114 -2.80 -4.21 -27.68
C SER A 114 -2.44 -3.90 -26.22
N TRP A 115 -3.16 -4.49 -25.27
CA TRP A 115 -2.97 -4.35 -23.82
C TRP A 115 -2.26 -5.55 -23.21
N LEU A 116 -1.39 -6.25 -23.93
CA LEU A 116 -0.60 -7.33 -23.34
C LEU A 116 0.82 -6.83 -23.04
N TRP A 117 1.25 -7.02 -21.79
CA TRP A 117 2.64 -6.81 -21.41
C TRP A 117 3.60 -7.76 -22.15
N PRO A 118 4.89 -7.41 -22.24
CA PRO A 118 5.92 -8.33 -22.71
C PRO A 118 5.87 -9.67 -21.95
N ALA A 119 6.10 -10.78 -22.65
CA ALA A 119 5.95 -12.12 -22.10
C ALA A 119 6.73 -12.36 -20.80
N GLU A 120 7.96 -11.80 -20.70
CA GLU A 120 8.78 -11.92 -19.50
C GLU A 120 8.19 -11.16 -18.30
N VAL A 121 7.63 -9.97 -18.54
CA VAL A 121 6.94 -9.17 -17.53
C VAL A 121 5.68 -9.90 -17.05
N ALA A 122 4.88 -10.43 -17.97
CA ALA A 122 3.69 -11.20 -17.65
C ALA A 122 4.01 -12.49 -16.88
N ALA A 123 5.09 -13.18 -17.22
CA ALA A 123 5.56 -14.36 -16.50
C ALA A 123 5.95 -14.02 -15.06
N ALA A 124 6.75 -12.97 -14.86
CA ALA A 124 7.13 -12.52 -13.51
C ALA A 124 5.89 -12.05 -12.71
N ALA A 125 4.98 -11.29 -13.33
CA ALA A 125 3.72 -10.89 -12.69
C ALA A 125 2.85 -12.09 -12.29
N THR A 126 2.85 -13.17 -13.08
CA THR A 126 2.14 -14.41 -12.75
C THR A 126 2.65 -15.03 -11.45
N GLU A 127 3.98 -15.03 -11.24
CA GLU A 127 4.60 -15.61 -10.05
C GLU A 127 4.25 -14.84 -8.75
N THR A 128 3.87 -13.56 -8.86
CA THR A 128 3.36 -12.76 -7.72
C THR A 128 2.04 -13.30 -7.14
N LEU A 129 1.35 -14.19 -7.86
CA LEU A 129 0.10 -14.83 -7.42
C LEU A 129 0.32 -16.11 -6.62
N SER A 130 1.57 -16.56 -6.46
CA SER A 130 1.92 -17.81 -5.78
C SER A 130 1.56 -17.81 -4.30
N GLU A 131 1.14 -18.96 -3.75
CA GLU A 131 0.91 -19.13 -2.31
C GLU A 131 2.22 -19.11 -1.50
N ARG A 132 3.33 -19.46 -2.16
CA ARG A 132 4.68 -19.46 -1.60
C ARG A 132 5.25 -18.04 -1.56
N ASN A 133 5.61 -17.58 -0.37
CA ASN A 133 6.18 -16.25 -0.16
C ASN A 133 7.53 -16.06 -0.86
N ASP A 134 8.40 -17.07 -0.85
CA ASP A 134 9.69 -17.00 -1.52
C ASP A 134 9.53 -16.79 -3.03
N VAL A 135 8.53 -17.42 -3.65
CA VAL A 135 8.21 -17.22 -5.08
C VAL A 135 7.71 -15.79 -5.31
N ARG A 136 6.79 -15.28 -4.47
CA ARG A 136 6.31 -13.89 -4.61
C ARG A 136 7.42 -12.86 -4.43
N TYR A 137 8.33 -13.10 -3.49
CA TYR A 137 9.51 -12.26 -3.27
C TYR A 137 10.41 -12.22 -4.52
N GLN A 138 10.79 -13.38 -5.05
CA GLN A 138 11.63 -13.46 -6.25
C GLN A 138 10.94 -12.82 -7.46
N ALA A 139 9.62 -12.99 -7.59
CA ALA A 139 8.83 -12.37 -8.64
C ALA A 139 8.86 -10.83 -8.54
N ALA A 140 8.66 -10.26 -7.34
CA ALA A 140 8.76 -8.83 -7.11
C ALA A 140 10.16 -8.27 -7.41
N SER A 141 11.21 -9.00 -7.02
CA SER A 141 12.60 -8.65 -7.34
C SER A 141 12.83 -8.62 -8.85
N LYS A 142 12.43 -9.69 -9.54
CA LYS A 142 12.56 -9.81 -11.00
C LYS A 142 11.81 -8.69 -11.72
N LEU A 143 10.60 -8.37 -11.27
CA LEU A 143 9.83 -7.24 -11.81
C LEU A 143 10.57 -5.91 -11.64
N GLY A 144 11.29 -5.72 -10.53
CA GLY A 144 12.16 -4.57 -10.33
C GLY A 144 13.36 -4.54 -11.27
N ASP A 145 14.01 -5.68 -11.48
CA ASP A 145 15.17 -5.80 -12.39
C ASP A 145 14.80 -5.54 -13.85
N LEU A 146 13.53 -5.80 -14.23
CA LEU A 146 13.00 -5.49 -15.55
C LEU A 146 12.77 -3.98 -15.77
N ASP A 147 12.81 -3.16 -14.72
CA ASP A 147 12.70 -1.70 -14.72
C ASP A 147 11.57 -1.15 -15.63
N ASN A 148 10.42 -1.82 -15.60
CA ASN A 148 9.27 -1.44 -16.42
C ASN A 148 8.18 -0.80 -15.55
N PRO A 149 7.96 0.53 -15.58
CA PRO A 149 7.05 1.20 -14.65
C PRO A 149 5.57 0.83 -14.82
N VAL A 150 5.17 0.19 -15.93
CA VAL A 150 3.80 -0.28 -16.18
C VAL A 150 3.31 -1.27 -15.11
N ILE A 151 4.22 -2.00 -14.45
CA ILE A 151 3.86 -2.99 -13.42
C ILE A 151 3.71 -2.42 -12.02
N ALA A 152 3.93 -1.11 -11.82
CA ALA A 152 3.77 -0.48 -10.51
C ALA A 152 2.43 -0.81 -9.83
N PRO A 153 1.27 -0.82 -10.52
CA PRO A 153 0.00 -1.21 -9.89
C PRO A 153 -0.03 -2.65 -9.35
N ILE A 154 0.68 -3.60 -9.97
CA ILE A 154 0.73 -4.99 -9.49
C ILE A 154 1.71 -5.16 -8.32
N LEU A 155 2.84 -4.44 -8.33
CA LEU A 155 3.70 -4.38 -7.15
C LEU A 155 2.96 -3.73 -5.97
N ALA A 156 2.13 -2.72 -6.23
CA ALA A 156 1.31 -2.08 -5.21
C ALA A 156 0.29 -3.05 -4.56
N CYS A 157 -0.16 -4.11 -5.25
CA CYS A 157 -0.92 -5.20 -4.62
C CYS A 157 -0.13 -5.97 -3.55
N LEU A 158 1.20 -6.01 -3.65
CA LEU A 158 2.04 -6.71 -2.69
C LEU A 158 2.28 -5.88 -1.42
N LEU A 159 1.83 -4.62 -1.36
CA LEU A 159 1.89 -3.81 -0.14
C LEU A 159 0.91 -4.27 0.94
N THR A 160 -0.01 -5.20 0.62
CA THR A 160 -0.88 -5.88 1.59
C THR A 160 -0.57 -7.37 1.70
N ASP A 161 0.61 -7.80 1.24
CA ASP A 161 1.04 -9.19 1.37
C ASP A 161 1.12 -9.60 2.85
N LYS A 162 0.80 -10.87 3.13
CA LYS A 162 0.87 -11.42 4.49
C LYS A 162 2.28 -11.39 5.05
N GLU A 163 3.31 -11.55 4.22
CA GLU A 163 4.69 -11.54 4.65
C GLU A 163 5.30 -10.14 4.54
N TRP A 164 5.88 -9.67 5.65
CA TRP A 164 6.42 -8.31 5.73
C TRP A 164 7.60 -8.07 4.80
N ASP A 165 8.40 -9.10 4.50
CA ASP A 165 9.56 -9.02 3.62
C ASP A 165 9.16 -8.81 2.15
N VAL A 166 8.05 -9.43 1.73
CA VAL A 166 7.42 -9.19 0.42
C VAL A 166 6.89 -7.76 0.35
N ARG A 167 6.23 -7.26 1.41
CA ARG A 167 5.75 -5.85 1.47
C ARG A 167 6.90 -4.86 1.37
N THR A 168 7.98 -5.09 2.13
CA THR A 168 9.20 -4.27 2.10
C THR A 168 9.80 -4.24 0.70
N LEU A 169 10.03 -5.41 0.08
CA LEU A 169 10.60 -5.48 -1.26
C LEU A 169 9.71 -4.77 -2.29
N ALA A 170 8.40 -4.97 -2.23
CA ALA A 170 7.46 -4.31 -3.13
C ALA A 170 7.57 -2.77 -3.01
N LEU A 171 7.66 -2.26 -1.78
CA LEU A 171 7.80 -0.83 -1.53
C LEU A 171 9.15 -0.29 -2.04
N GLU A 172 10.25 -1.00 -1.81
CA GLU A 172 11.58 -0.65 -2.35
C GLU A 172 11.59 -0.61 -3.87
N VAL A 173 11.01 -1.63 -4.52
CA VAL A 173 10.96 -1.70 -5.98
C VAL A 173 10.08 -0.58 -6.55
N LEU A 174 8.92 -0.30 -5.93
CA LEU A 174 8.09 0.85 -6.32
C LEU A 174 8.85 2.17 -6.23
N GLY A 175 9.62 2.37 -5.17
CA GLY A 175 10.49 3.54 -5.02
C GLY A 175 11.54 3.65 -6.14
N LYS A 176 12.18 2.53 -6.49
CA LYS A 176 13.19 2.46 -7.58
C LYS A 176 12.60 2.73 -8.95
N LEU A 177 11.40 2.19 -9.25
CA LEU A 177 10.71 2.40 -10.52
C LEU A 177 10.23 3.85 -10.70
N ARG A 178 10.15 4.62 -9.61
CA ARG A 178 9.68 6.01 -9.65
C ARG A 178 10.81 6.98 -10.02
N HIS A 179 11.19 6.99 -11.30
CA HIS A 179 12.19 7.93 -11.83
C HIS A 179 11.69 9.40 -11.85
N LYS A 180 10.38 9.61 -12.06
CA LYS A 180 9.72 10.93 -11.98
C LYS A 180 8.31 10.81 -11.41
N GLN A 181 7.43 10.14 -12.17
CA GLN A 181 6.03 9.90 -11.85
C GLN A 181 5.66 8.53 -12.42
N PHE A 182 4.71 7.84 -11.79
CA PHE A 182 4.12 6.67 -12.39
C PHE A 182 3.27 7.05 -13.63
N PRO A 183 3.30 6.26 -14.71
CA PRO A 183 2.59 6.57 -15.95
C PRO A 183 1.08 6.76 -15.76
N CYS A 184 0.49 5.97 -14.87
CA CYS A 184 -0.92 6.01 -14.55
C CYS A 184 -1.09 6.29 -13.04
N SER A 185 -1.77 7.38 -12.72
CA SER A 185 -2.28 7.63 -11.37
C SER A 185 -1.23 7.72 -10.25
N ASP A 186 -0.18 8.51 -10.50
CA ASP A 186 0.94 8.73 -9.54
C ASP A 186 0.45 9.03 -8.12
N HIS A 187 -0.53 9.93 -7.98
CA HIS A 187 -1.05 10.31 -6.66
C HIS A 187 -1.64 9.13 -5.88
N ALA A 188 -2.48 8.30 -6.52
CA ALA A 188 -3.12 7.17 -5.85
C ALA A 188 -2.11 6.06 -5.49
N LEU A 189 -1.10 5.84 -6.34
CA LEU A 189 -0.01 4.93 -6.03
C LEU A 189 0.82 5.44 -4.85
N LEU A 190 1.15 6.73 -4.82
CA LEU A 190 1.90 7.32 -3.71
C LEU A 190 1.10 7.29 -2.41
N GLU A 191 -0.19 7.65 -2.42
CA GLU A 191 -1.07 7.50 -1.26
C GLU A 191 -1.01 6.06 -0.73
N TRP A 192 -1.15 5.08 -1.64
CA TRP A 192 -1.16 3.67 -1.28
C TRP A 192 0.20 3.18 -0.74
N MET A 193 1.31 3.60 -1.36
CA MET A 193 2.68 3.35 -0.87
C MET A 193 2.89 3.89 0.53
N PHE A 194 2.42 5.11 0.82
CA PHE A 194 2.65 5.75 2.11
C PHE A 194 1.65 5.33 3.19
N LEU A 195 0.59 4.58 2.87
CA LEU A 195 -0.16 3.88 3.92
C LEU A 195 0.72 2.86 4.67
N SER A 196 1.80 2.36 4.05
CA SER A 196 2.81 1.50 4.69
C SER A 196 3.57 2.19 5.84
N LEU A 197 3.45 3.51 6.02
CA LEU A 197 3.91 4.20 7.23
C LEU A 197 3.19 3.70 8.49
N GLY A 198 1.98 3.15 8.35
CA GLY A 198 1.23 2.54 9.44
C GLY A 198 1.44 1.04 9.62
N ASP A 199 2.31 0.41 8.82
CA ASP A 199 2.43 -1.06 8.76
C ASP A 199 2.73 -1.68 10.13
N SER A 200 2.20 -2.89 10.38
CA SER A 200 2.43 -3.62 11.63
C SER A 200 3.91 -3.94 11.87
N HIS A 201 4.68 -4.14 10.80
CA HIS A 201 6.09 -4.49 10.85
C HIS A 201 6.98 -3.24 10.71
N SER A 202 7.91 -3.07 11.64
CA SER A 202 8.76 -1.87 11.71
C SER A 202 9.68 -1.69 10.49
N ILE A 203 10.15 -2.79 9.87
CA ILE A 203 11.02 -2.70 8.69
C ILE A 203 10.25 -2.10 7.49
N VAL A 204 8.96 -2.42 7.34
CA VAL A 204 8.13 -1.84 6.27
C VAL A 204 7.95 -0.34 6.50
N ARG A 205 7.67 0.07 7.74
CA ARG A 205 7.56 1.50 8.11
C ARG A 205 8.86 2.27 7.88
N GLN A 206 10.00 1.70 8.28
CA GLN A 206 11.31 2.30 8.03
C GLN A 206 11.58 2.49 6.53
N THR A 207 11.23 1.49 5.72
CA THR A 207 11.36 1.58 4.26
C THR A 207 10.47 2.70 3.71
N ALA A 208 9.24 2.82 4.21
CA ALA A 208 8.35 3.92 3.83
C ALA A 208 8.93 5.29 4.21
N ILE A 209 9.57 5.42 5.38
CA ILE A 209 10.24 6.66 5.81
C ILE A 209 11.44 7.00 4.93
N GLU A 210 12.29 6.03 4.58
CA GLU A 210 13.39 6.23 3.63
C GLU A 210 12.86 6.76 2.28
N LEU A 211 11.66 6.32 1.86
CA LEU A 211 10.97 6.87 0.68
C LEU A 211 10.39 8.26 0.90
N VAL A 212 9.90 8.62 2.10
CA VAL A 212 9.46 9.99 2.40
C VAL A 212 10.63 10.96 2.26
N GLU A 213 11.80 10.61 2.80
CA GLU A 213 13.01 11.44 2.68
C GLU A 213 13.45 11.63 1.23
N THR A 214 13.53 10.53 0.48
CA THR A 214 14.05 10.55 -0.89
C THR A 214 13.07 11.13 -1.90
N LEU A 215 11.77 10.83 -1.79
CA LEU A 215 10.74 11.30 -2.72
C LEU A 215 10.16 12.66 -2.33
N SER A 216 10.27 13.06 -1.06
CA SER A 216 9.70 14.30 -0.52
C SER A 216 8.25 14.53 -0.99
N PRO A 217 7.33 13.56 -0.74
CA PRO A 217 5.97 13.66 -1.22
C PRO A 217 5.24 14.85 -0.58
N PRO A 218 4.24 15.44 -1.26
CA PRO A 218 3.45 16.51 -0.69
C PRO A 218 2.58 15.98 0.46
N ASP A 219 2.19 16.87 1.37
CA ASP A 219 1.45 16.49 2.59
C ASP A 219 0.12 15.79 2.33
N ASP A 220 -0.56 16.15 1.24
CA ASP A 220 -1.85 15.59 0.87
C ASP A 220 -1.73 14.09 0.52
N VAL A 221 -0.58 13.65 0.00
CA VAL A 221 -0.26 12.23 -0.20
C VAL A 221 -0.02 11.49 1.14
N LEU A 222 0.59 12.15 2.12
CA LEU A 222 0.91 11.56 3.42
C LEU A 222 -0.26 11.59 4.41
N ARG A 223 -1.16 12.56 4.24
CA ARG A 223 -2.29 12.82 5.12
C ARG A 223 -3.20 11.60 5.30
N PRO A 224 -3.61 10.85 4.25
CA PRO A 224 -4.41 9.64 4.39
C PRO A 224 -3.86 8.64 5.40
N SER A 225 -2.53 8.49 5.49
CA SER A 225 -1.89 7.57 6.44
C SER A 225 -2.18 7.95 7.88
N ILE A 226 -2.09 9.25 8.22
CA ILE A 226 -2.38 9.77 9.56
C ILE A 226 -3.88 9.75 9.85
N GLU A 227 -4.72 10.10 8.87
CA GLU A 227 -6.16 10.22 9.06
C GLU A 227 -6.85 8.90 9.43
N ARG A 228 -6.18 7.75 9.19
CA ARG A 228 -6.63 6.43 9.69
C ARG A 228 -6.82 6.39 11.20
N MET A 229 -6.18 7.28 11.96
CA MET A 229 -6.45 7.51 13.39
C MET A 229 -7.93 7.72 13.72
N ARG A 230 -8.74 8.19 12.76
CA ARG A 230 -10.19 8.45 12.94
C ARG A 230 -11.07 7.28 12.47
N ALA A 231 -10.46 6.18 12.06
CA ALA A 231 -11.19 5.04 11.53
C ALA A 231 -12.01 4.30 12.60
N SER A 232 -13.04 3.58 12.16
CA SER A 232 -13.90 2.82 13.07
C SER A 232 -13.20 1.60 13.66
N SER A 233 -12.27 0.99 12.92
CA SER A 233 -11.49 -0.16 13.40
C SER A 233 -10.28 0.27 14.21
N SER A 234 -10.05 -0.38 15.36
CA SER A 234 -8.87 -0.15 16.20
C SER A 234 -7.56 -0.45 15.48
N GLU A 235 -7.54 -1.41 14.55
CA GLU A 235 -6.37 -1.72 13.72
C GLU A 235 -6.00 -0.52 12.84
N GLN A 236 -6.97 0.05 12.13
CA GLN A 236 -6.75 1.22 11.27
C GLN A 236 -6.35 2.45 12.09
N ARG A 237 -6.93 2.63 13.28
CA ARG A 237 -6.51 3.71 14.18
C ARG A 237 -5.07 3.54 14.63
N ARG A 238 -4.67 2.33 15.02
CA ARG A 238 -3.28 1.99 15.37
C ARG A 238 -2.32 2.30 14.22
N GLU A 239 -2.65 1.89 12.99
CA GLU A 239 -1.85 2.20 11.80
C GLU A 239 -1.70 3.71 11.59
N GLY A 240 -2.78 4.49 11.79
CA GLY A 240 -2.70 5.94 11.72
C GLY A 240 -1.79 6.56 12.77
N VAL A 241 -1.85 6.05 14.02
CA VAL A 241 -0.96 6.47 15.09
C VAL A 241 0.50 6.13 14.79
N LEU A 242 0.77 4.94 14.28
CA LEU A 242 2.11 4.55 13.85
C LEU A 242 2.62 5.45 12.72
N ALA A 243 1.81 5.74 11.70
CA ALA A 243 2.21 6.62 10.62
C ALA A 243 2.59 8.02 11.13
N ALA A 244 1.85 8.56 12.10
CA ALA A 244 2.18 9.83 12.72
C ALA A 244 3.46 9.80 13.55
N ILE A 245 3.70 8.71 14.30
CA ILE A 245 4.95 8.49 15.04
C ILE A 245 6.13 8.55 14.08
N GLU A 246 6.11 7.73 13.03
CA GLU A 246 7.21 7.62 12.07
C GLU A 246 7.49 8.98 11.39
N LEU A 247 6.45 9.69 10.96
CA LEU A 247 6.59 11.02 10.35
C LEU A 247 7.12 12.06 11.34
N CYS A 248 6.61 12.11 12.57
CA CYS A 248 7.06 13.09 13.55
C CYS A 248 8.48 12.78 14.05
N GLU A 249 8.87 11.50 14.18
CA GLU A 249 10.24 11.12 14.49
C GLU A 249 11.21 11.54 13.37
N LEU A 250 10.78 11.46 12.11
CA LEU A 250 11.56 11.92 10.96
C LEU A 250 11.79 13.44 10.99
N ASP A 251 10.71 14.22 11.08
CA ASP A 251 10.77 15.69 11.09
C ASP A 251 9.57 16.28 11.85
N GLY A 252 9.85 17.13 12.84
CA GLY A 252 8.81 17.75 13.66
C GLY A 252 7.81 18.62 12.91
N ARG A 253 8.11 19.03 11.68
CA ARG A 253 7.14 19.74 10.82
C ARG A 253 5.86 18.94 10.56
N TYR A 254 5.91 17.60 10.62
CA TYR A 254 4.76 16.75 10.35
C TYR A 254 3.71 16.79 11.47
N SER A 255 4.06 17.34 12.64
CA SER A 255 3.10 17.64 13.72
C SER A 255 1.93 18.51 13.26
N ARG A 256 2.13 19.37 12.24
CA ARG A 256 1.06 20.20 11.66
C ARG A 256 -0.04 19.42 10.93
N LEU A 257 0.20 18.15 10.62
CA LEU A 257 -0.78 17.25 10.02
C LEU A 257 -1.69 16.60 11.07
N LEU A 258 -1.32 16.69 12.34
CA LEU A 258 -2.06 16.09 13.45
C LEU A 258 -3.23 16.98 13.88
N ASP A 259 -4.31 16.33 14.33
CA ASP A 259 -5.44 17.00 14.94
C ASP A 259 -5.47 16.70 16.44
N ARG A 260 -5.45 17.78 17.23
CA ARG A 260 -5.41 17.72 18.68
C ARG A 260 -6.61 16.97 19.27
N ASN A 261 -7.81 17.24 18.77
CA ASN A 261 -9.03 16.63 19.28
C ASN A 261 -9.03 15.11 19.03
N THR A 262 -8.51 14.69 17.87
CA THR A 262 -8.31 13.27 17.56
C THR A 262 -7.36 12.62 18.57
N LEU A 263 -6.20 13.20 18.84
CA LEU A 263 -5.25 12.65 19.82
C LEU A 263 -5.83 12.59 21.24
N GLU A 264 -6.55 13.63 21.66
CA GLU A 264 -7.26 13.67 22.95
C GLU A 264 -8.29 12.53 23.06
N SER A 265 -9.10 12.37 22.00
CA SER A 265 -10.11 11.31 21.93
C SER A 265 -9.47 9.92 21.97
N LEU A 266 -8.38 9.70 21.24
CA LEU A 266 -7.70 8.40 21.24
C LEU A 266 -7.09 8.08 22.60
N LEU A 267 -6.40 9.03 23.21
CA LEU A 267 -5.71 8.80 24.47
C LEU A 267 -6.66 8.48 25.64
N VAL A 268 -7.80 9.18 25.70
CA VAL A 268 -8.76 9.03 26.81
C VAL A 268 -9.84 7.99 26.52
N GLY A 269 -10.30 7.92 25.28
CA GLY A 269 -11.56 7.26 24.92
C GLY A 269 -11.43 6.09 23.95
N ASP A 270 -10.25 5.79 23.40
CA ASP A 270 -10.11 4.61 22.55
C ASP A 270 -10.28 3.33 23.36
N GLU A 271 -11.04 2.37 22.83
CA GLU A 271 -11.25 1.07 23.44
C GLU A 271 -9.96 0.23 23.48
N SER A 272 -9.08 0.40 22.48
CA SER A 272 -7.84 -0.35 22.34
C SER A 272 -6.72 0.23 23.21
N SER A 273 -6.23 -0.56 24.18
CA SER A 273 -5.06 -0.18 24.99
C SER A 273 -3.80 0.06 24.16
N GLU A 274 -3.63 -0.70 23.08
CA GLU A 274 -2.52 -0.52 22.14
C GLU A 274 -2.59 0.87 21.49
N VAL A 275 -3.75 1.27 20.97
CA VAL A 275 -3.93 2.61 20.37
C VAL A 275 -3.65 3.70 21.40
N ARG A 276 -4.15 3.57 22.63
CA ARG A 276 -3.87 4.52 23.72
C ARG A 276 -2.37 4.62 24.01
N SER A 277 -1.67 3.49 24.10
CA SER A 277 -0.24 3.46 24.40
C SER A 277 0.62 4.08 23.29
N GLN A 278 0.33 3.77 22.03
CA GLN A 278 1.01 4.39 20.88
C GLN A 278 0.70 5.89 20.80
N CYS A 279 -0.53 6.30 21.10
CA CYS A 279 -0.90 7.71 21.13
C CYS A 279 -0.16 8.47 22.24
N ALA A 280 0.05 7.84 23.41
CA ALA A 280 0.86 8.41 24.47
C ALA A 280 2.33 8.59 24.03
N TYR A 281 2.91 7.58 23.37
CA TYR A 281 4.26 7.65 22.82
C TYR A 281 4.42 8.78 21.78
N LEU A 282 3.43 8.95 20.89
CA LEU A 282 3.41 10.08 19.95
C LEU A 282 3.46 11.44 20.68
N LEU A 283 2.71 11.60 21.78
CA LEU A 283 2.74 12.84 22.57
C LEU A 283 4.10 13.08 23.24
N GLU A 284 4.82 12.03 23.64
CA GLU A 284 6.19 12.15 24.17
C GLU A 284 7.14 12.70 23.12
N ILE A 285 7.07 12.21 21.88
CA ILE A 285 7.85 12.71 20.74
C ILE A 285 7.57 14.19 20.51
N LEU A 286 6.29 14.58 20.46
CA LEU A 286 5.89 15.97 20.23
C LEU A 286 6.38 16.89 21.36
N ASN A 287 6.37 16.41 22.61
CA ASN A 287 6.88 17.16 23.74
C ASN A 287 8.42 17.32 23.70
N ASP A 288 9.17 16.24 23.41
CA ASP A 288 10.64 16.29 23.28
C ASP A 288 11.07 17.28 22.18
N GLN A 289 10.39 17.28 21.03
CA GLN A 289 10.68 18.22 19.95
C GLN A 289 10.46 19.68 20.36
N SER A 290 9.39 19.97 21.10
CA SER A 290 9.15 21.33 21.61
C SER A 290 10.22 21.82 22.59
N THR A 291 10.86 20.90 23.33
CA THR A 291 11.93 21.26 24.26
C THR A 291 13.27 21.49 23.57
N ARG A 292 13.52 20.78 22.45
CA ARG A 292 14.77 20.89 21.67
C ARG A 292 14.80 22.09 20.75
N PHE A 293 13.65 22.44 20.19
CA PHE A 293 13.51 23.56 19.29
C PHE A 293 12.61 24.59 19.98
N SER A 294 13.22 25.62 20.58
CA SER A 294 12.47 26.77 21.14
C SER A 294 11.79 27.52 20.00
N TYR A 295 10.65 27.01 19.53
CA TYR A 295 9.86 27.63 18.49
C TYR A 295 9.09 28.82 19.09
N PRO A 296 9.02 29.97 18.38
CA PRO A 296 8.26 31.12 18.85
C PRO A 296 6.77 30.75 18.94
N ALA A 297 6.13 31.19 20.03
CA ALA A 297 4.76 30.86 20.41
C ALA A 297 3.76 30.90 19.23
N GLY A 298 3.40 29.72 18.74
CA GLY A 298 2.38 29.43 17.74
C GLY A 298 1.71 28.08 18.06
N LYS A 299 0.80 27.58 17.20
CA LYS A 299 -0.06 26.39 17.41
C LYS A 299 0.62 25.16 18.05
N ASP A 300 1.93 25.01 17.90
CA ASP A 300 2.77 23.96 18.49
C ASP A 300 2.71 23.90 20.03
N ASN A 301 2.39 25.00 20.70
CA ASN A 301 2.25 25.03 22.16
C ASN A 301 1.05 24.21 22.68
N ALA A 302 0.04 23.96 21.83
CA ALA A 302 -1.18 23.26 22.22
C ALA A 302 -0.97 21.75 22.45
N PHE A 303 -0.12 21.10 21.64
CA PHE A 303 0.22 19.68 21.83
C PHE A 303 1.14 19.48 23.04
N VAL A 304 1.98 20.48 23.34
CA VAL A 304 2.84 20.50 24.54
C VAL A 304 2.01 20.62 25.80
N GLU A 305 1.01 21.51 25.82
CA GLU A 305 0.07 21.61 26.94
C GLU A 305 -0.74 20.32 27.11
N LEU A 306 -1.19 19.73 26.00
CA LEU A 306 -1.88 18.44 26.03
C LEU A 306 -0.99 17.34 26.62
N ALA A 307 0.24 17.19 26.14
CA ALA A 307 1.20 16.23 26.66
C ALA A 307 1.44 16.46 28.17
N LYS A 308 1.74 17.69 28.59
CA LYS A 308 1.95 18.04 30.00
C LYS A 308 0.73 17.75 30.88
N HIS A 309 -0.48 18.08 30.41
CA HIS A 309 -1.72 17.84 31.14
C HIS A 309 -2.06 16.36 31.24
N MET A 310 -1.76 15.59 30.18
CA MET A 310 -2.10 14.17 30.11
C MET A 310 -1.04 13.26 30.74
N THR A 311 0.26 13.58 30.68
CA THR A 311 1.28 12.85 31.46
C THR A 311 0.94 12.91 32.95
N ALA A 312 0.44 14.06 33.44
CA ALA A 312 -0.01 14.20 34.84
C ALA A 312 -1.28 13.38 35.17
N LYS A 313 -2.14 13.10 34.18
CA LYS A 313 -3.43 12.39 34.36
C LYS A 313 -3.32 10.88 34.14
N VAL A 314 -2.50 10.46 33.17
CA VAL A 314 -2.26 9.05 32.79
C VAL A 314 -1.35 8.35 33.81
N LEU A 315 -0.34 9.04 34.38
CA LEU A 315 0.46 8.52 35.50
C LEU A 315 -0.36 8.22 36.76
N MET A 316 -1.61 8.71 36.84
CA MET A 316 -2.49 8.45 37.98
C MET A 316 -3.46 7.28 37.78
N THR A 317 -3.56 6.70 36.57
CA THR A 317 -4.65 5.74 36.29
C THR A 317 -4.26 4.34 35.83
N GLU A 318 -3.04 4.03 35.34
CA GLU A 318 -2.57 2.63 35.14
C GLU A 318 -1.10 2.56 34.67
N GLU A 319 -0.37 1.50 35.06
CA GLU A 319 0.99 1.19 34.58
C GLU A 319 0.95 0.70 33.12
N PHE A 320 1.42 1.51 32.18
CA PHE A 320 1.57 1.11 30.79
C PHE A 320 2.93 0.45 30.54
N PRO A 321 3.00 -0.77 29.98
CA PRO A 321 4.26 -1.33 29.52
C PRO A 321 4.73 -0.56 28.28
N LEU A 322 5.87 0.13 28.42
CA LEU A 322 6.61 0.75 27.31
C LEU A 322 7.07 -0.36 26.34
N ILE A 323 6.35 -0.58 25.23
CA ILE A 323 6.86 -1.36 24.11
C ILE A 323 7.78 -0.45 23.29
N GLY A 324 9.00 -0.29 23.77
CA GLY A 324 10.07 0.36 23.01
C GLY A 324 10.43 -0.51 21.81
N THR A 325 10.15 -0.02 20.60
CA THR A 325 10.86 -0.52 19.42
C THR A 325 12.31 -0.04 19.49
N PRO A 326 13.31 -0.84 19.05
CA PRO A 326 14.70 -0.42 19.16
C PRO A 326 14.97 0.76 18.22
N SER A 327 15.54 1.83 18.77
CA SER A 327 16.10 2.98 18.04
C SER A 327 16.74 2.61 16.69
N ILE A 328 16.51 3.46 15.69
CA ILE A 328 17.12 3.48 14.33
C ILE A 328 18.62 3.09 14.33
N LYS A 329 19.38 3.43 15.38
CA LYS A 329 20.81 3.08 15.51
C LYS A 329 21.08 1.59 15.77
N LYS A 330 20.14 0.85 16.37
CA LYS A 330 20.26 -0.57 16.72
C LYS A 330 19.86 -1.46 15.53
N VAL A 331 18.96 -1.01 14.66
CA VAL A 331 18.54 -1.73 13.44
C VAL A 331 19.62 -1.67 12.36
N ASN A 332 20.37 -0.57 12.22
CA ASN A 332 21.54 -0.52 11.33
C ASN A 332 22.65 -1.51 11.72
N LYS A 333 22.70 -1.93 13.00
CA LYS A 333 23.57 -3.02 13.46
C LYS A 333 23.01 -4.39 13.06
N LEU A 334 21.69 -4.58 13.13
CA LEU A 334 21.01 -5.80 12.68
C LEU A 334 21.05 -5.95 11.14
N ARG A 335 20.92 -4.87 10.36
CA ARG A 335 21.08 -4.88 8.89
C ARG A 335 22.46 -5.40 8.45
N LYS A 336 23.53 -5.15 9.23
CA LYS A 336 24.87 -5.73 8.99
C LYS A 336 24.98 -7.21 9.38
N GLU A 337 24.13 -7.69 10.28
CA GLU A 337 24.10 -9.09 10.73
C GLU A 337 23.19 -9.97 9.84
N PHE A 338 22.21 -9.36 9.14
CA PHE A 338 21.27 -10.01 8.23
C PHE A 338 21.64 -9.92 6.74
N GLU A 339 22.84 -9.46 6.39
CA GLU A 339 23.43 -9.73 5.06
C GLU A 339 23.65 -11.24 4.90
N TYR A 340 22.58 -11.94 4.54
CA TYR A 340 22.59 -13.31 4.10
C TYR A 340 23.37 -13.35 2.78
N LYS A 341 24.69 -13.56 2.87
CA LYS A 341 25.52 -13.94 1.72
C LYS A 341 24.88 -15.18 1.09
N PRO A 342 24.47 -15.17 -0.20
CA PRO A 342 24.31 -16.42 -0.89
C PRO A 342 25.70 -17.07 -0.93
N LYS A 343 25.82 -18.27 -0.36
CA LYS A 343 26.95 -19.15 -0.65
C LYS A 343 26.90 -19.46 -2.15
N LEU A 344 27.61 -18.67 -2.94
CA LEU A 344 28.12 -19.15 -4.23
C LEU A 344 29.06 -20.31 -3.89
N ASN A 345 28.55 -21.55 -3.96
CA ASN A 345 29.42 -22.69 -4.09
C ASN A 345 30.00 -22.64 -5.51
N SER A 346 31.22 -22.11 -5.60
CA SER A 346 32.13 -22.31 -6.70
C SER A 346 32.38 -23.82 -6.85
N LEU A 347 31.69 -24.46 -7.80
CA LEU A 347 32.14 -25.73 -8.37
C LEU A 347 32.90 -25.44 -9.66
N THR A 348 34.17 -25.11 -9.52
CA THR A 348 35.18 -25.36 -10.55
C THR A 348 36.40 -26.03 -9.92
N SER A 349 36.86 -27.07 -10.61
CA SER A 349 38.10 -27.81 -10.43
C SER A 349 38.20 -28.83 -9.27
N ILE A 350 37.92 -30.10 -9.61
CA ILE A 350 38.88 -31.16 -9.30
C ILE A 350 39.44 -31.62 -10.64
N ALA A 351 40.75 -31.47 -10.74
CA ALA A 351 41.58 -31.89 -11.85
C ALA A 351 41.73 -33.43 -11.87
N SER A 352 41.85 -33.95 -13.09
CA SER A 352 42.67 -35.10 -13.51
C SER A 352 43.48 -35.85 -12.45
N GLN A 353 43.22 -37.15 -12.37
CA GLN A 353 44.09 -38.33 -12.07
C GLN A 353 43.10 -39.48 -11.87
N SER A 354 43.02 -40.56 -12.64
CA SER A 354 43.92 -41.32 -13.51
C SER A 354 43.10 -42.08 -14.54
#